data_AF-A0A1I3QIH7-F1
#
_entry.id   AF-A0A1I3QIH7-F1
#
_cell.length_a   1.000
_cell.length_b   1.000
_cell.length_c   1.000
_cell.angle_alpha   90.00
_cell.angle_beta   90.00
_cell.angle_gamma   90.00
#
_symmetry.space_group_name_H-M   'P 1'
#
loop_
_entity.id
_entity.type
_entity.pdbx_description
1 polymer ?
#
loop_
_entity_poly.entity_id
_entity_poly.type
_entity_poly.pdbx_seq_one_letter_code
_entity_poly.pdbx_strand_id
1 'polypeptide(L)'
;MLSGDAPPREVLETQVEGDFLVENDPRTTGALKGSVRQAYHYLETGEAFCDREVCRLYNAHSHEDLIDAQLREPEFCSEHAWLYAD
;
A
#
# COMPACT_ATOMS: atom_id res chain seq x y z
N MET A 1 -11.60 -28.55 11.70
CA MET A 1 -10.75 -27.76 12.61
C MET A 1 -9.62 -27.20 11.76
N LEU A 2 -9.75 -25.95 11.32
CA LEU A 2 -8.63 -25.24 10.70
C LEU A 2 -7.76 -24.80 11.87
N SER A 3 -6.53 -25.29 11.94
CA SER A 3 -5.53 -24.81 12.90
C SER A 3 -5.45 -23.29 12.78
N GLY A 4 -5.74 -22.56 13.85
CA GLY A 4 -5.71 -21.09 13.90
C GLY A 4 -4.30 -20.50 13.89
N ASP A 5 -3.32 -21.25 13.40
CA ASP A 5 -1.95 -20.77 13.23
C ASP A 5 -1.78 -20.26 11.79
N ALA A 6 -1.09 -19.13 11.65
CA ALA A 6 -0.70 -18.61 10.36
C ALA A 6 0.13 -19.67 9.59
N PRO A 7 -0.06 -19.83 8.28
CA PRO A 7 0.78 -20.71 7.48
C PRO A 7 2.27 -20.38 7.64
N PRO A 8 3.19 -21.36 7.55
CA PRO A 8 4.62 -21.10 7.57
C PRO A 8 5.00 -20.03 6.55
N ARG A 9 6.01 -19.21 6.88
CA ARG A 9 6.46 -18.09 6.04
C ARG A 9 6.75 -18.54 4.60
N GLU A 10 7.40 -19.68 4.42
CA GLU A 10 7.74 -20.19 3.07
C GLU A 10 6.49 -20.47 2.23
N VAL A 11 5.37 -20.81 2.87
CA VAL A 11 4.07 -21.05 2.21
C VAL A 11 3.44 -19.73 1.77
N LEU A 12 3.51 -18.69 2.60
CA LEU A 12 3.00 -17.36 2.24
C LEU A 12 3.83 -16.72 1.12
N GLU A 13 5.14 -16.90 1.15
CA GLU A 13 6.06 -16.38 0.14
C GLU A 13 5.84 -16.98 -1.26
N THR A 14 5.36 -18.24 -1.33
CA THR A 14 5.16 -18.96 -2.59
C THR A 14 3.72 -18.96 -3.11
N GLN A 15 2.72 -18.77 -2.24
CA GLN A 15 1.31 -18.78 -2.64
C GLN A 15 0.80 -17.42 -3.12
N VAL A 16 1.49 -16.33 -2.78
CA VAL A 16 1.09 -14.96 -3.14
C VAL A 16 2.31 -14.17 -3.62
N GLU A 17 2.94 -14.66 -4.69
CA GLU A 17 4.05 -13.96 -5.35
C GLU A 17 3.63 -12.53 -5.70
N GLY A 18 4.28 -11.54 -5.10
CA GLY A 18 3.98 -10.12 -5.32
C GLY A 18 3.01 -9.50 -4.33
N ASP A 19 2.23 -10.28 -3.58
CA ASP A 19 1.16 -9.77 -2.71
C ASP A 19 1.48 -9.88 -1.22
N PHE A 20 2.65 -10.41 -0.88
CA PHE A 20 3.14 -10.45 0.49
C PHE A 20 4.50 -9.75 0.61
N LEU A 21 4.66 -8.84 1.58
CA LEU A 21 5.96 -8.24 1.90
C LEU A 21 6.63 -9.08 2.97
N VAL A 22 7.86 -9.47 2.70
CA VAL A 22 8.69 -10.22 3.64
C VAL A 22 9.61 -9.30 4.44
N GLU A 23 10.24 -9.83 5.47
CA GLU A 23 11.26 -9.09 6.21
C GLU A 23 12.38 -8.64 5.25
N ASN A 24 12.75 -7.35 5.31
CA ASN A 24 13.73 -6.70 4.42
C ASN A 24 13.32 -6.65 2.94
N ASP A 25 12.03 -6.77 2.62
CA ASP A 25 11.56 -6.61 1.25
C ASP A 25 11.86 -5.20 0.73
N PRO A 26 12.58 -5.04 -0.40
CA PRO A 26 12.93 -3.74 -0.94
C PRO A 26 11.71 -2.88 -1.30
N ARG A 27 10.57 -3.49 -1.60
CA ARG A 27 9.31 -2.80 -1.91
C ARG A 27 8.74 -2.04 -0.71
N THR A 28 9.12 -2.42 0.51
CA THR A 28 8.76 -1.70 1.74
C THR A 28 9.17 -0.23 1.67
N THR A 29 10.29 0.10 1.01
CA THR A 29 10.70 1.49 0.81
C THR A 29 9.70 2.25 -0.05
N GLY A 30 9.11 1.62 -1.06
CA GLY A 30 8.04 2.19 -1.88
C GLY A 30 6.80 2.49 -1.04
N ALA A 31 6.36 1.53 -0.23
CA ALA A 31 5.22 1.72 0.67
C ALA A 31 5.44 2.85 1.68
N LEU A 32 6.62 2.92 2.30
CA LEU A 32 6.96 4.00 3.23
C LEU A 32 6.96 5.38 2.57
N LYS A 33 7.42 5.49 1.32
CA LYS A 33 7.36 6.77 0.58
C LYS A 33 5.93 7.25 0.42
N GLY A 34 4.98 6.37 0.12
CA GLY A 34 3.57 6.76 0.00
C GLY A 34 2.93 7.11 1.35
N SER A 35 3.27 6.42 2.45
CA SER A 35 2.84 6.84 3.79
C SER A 35 3.37 8.23 4.17
N VAL A 36 4.63 8.55 3.83
CA VAL A 36 5.17 9.91 4.00
C VAL A 36 4.43 10.90 3.09
N ARG A 37 4.06 10.49 1.87
CA ARG A 37 3.28 11.33 0.94
C ARG A 37 1.89 11.66 1.49
N GLN A 38 1.23 10.74 2.17
CA GLN A 38 -0.06 10.98 2.85
C GLN A 38 0.06 12.08 3.91
N ALA A 39 1.08 11.99 4.76
CA ALA A 39 1.34 13.02 5.78
C ALA A 39 1.65 14.38 5.14
N TYR A 40 2.49 14.40 4.09
CA TYR A 40 2.79 15.62 3.35
C TYR A 40 1.52 16.22 2.72
N HIS A 41 0.70 15.40 2.04
CA HIS A 41 -0.53 15.86 1.41
C HIS A 41 -1.46 16.54 2.41
N TYR A 42 -1.71 15.90 3.56
CA TYR A 42 -2.54 16.49 4.62
C TYR A 42 -1.98 17.83 5.12
N LEU A 43 -0.67 17.95 5.30
CA LEU A 43 -0.04 19.20 5.73
C LEU A 43 -0.21 20.34 4.71
N GLU A 44 -0.20 20.01 3.41
CA GLU A 44 -0.30 21.01 2.34
C GLU A 44 -1.74 21.41 2.01
N THR A 45 -2.67 20.46 2.03
CA THR A 45 -4.05 20.67 1.52
C THR A 45 -5.10 20.71 2.62
N GLY A 46 -4.83 20.11 3.78
CA GLY A 46 -5.82 19.81 4.82
C GLY A 46 -6.81 18.70 4.44
N GLU A 47 -6.68 18.11 3.25
CA GLU A 47 -7.44 16.93 2.84
C GLU A 47 -6.93 15.71 3.60
N ALA A 48 -7.86 14.91 4.14
CA ALA A 48 -7.53 13.66 4.82
C ALA A 48 -7.10 12.58 3.81
N PHE A 49 -7.39 11.31 4.09
CA PHE A 49 -7.08 10.23 3.16
C PHE A 49 -8.05 10.19 1.98
N CYS A 50 -7.58 9.69 0.84
CA CYS A 50 -8.43 9.45 -0.32
C CYS A 50 -9.38 8.27 -0.06
N ASP A 51 -10.61 8.34 -0.56
CA ASP A 51 -11.59 7.25 -0.44
C ASP A 51 -11.40 6.12 -1.49
N ARG A 52 -10.50 6.29 -2.46
CA ARG A 52 -10.23 5.30 -3.51
C ARG A 52 -9.11 4.36 -3.06
N GLU A 53 -9.45 3.09 -2.81
CA GLU A 53 -8.54 2.05 -2.28
C GLU A 53 -7.23 1.90 -3.05
N VAL A 54 -7.27 2.07 -4.38
CA VAL A 54 -6.09 1.96 -5.24
C VAL A 54 -5.22 3.23 -5.28
N CYS A 55 -5.62 4.31 -4.61
CA CYS A 55 -4.83 5.55 -4.58
C CYS A 55 -3.75 5.44 -3.50
N ARG A 56 -2.52 5.88 -3.79
CA ARG A 56 -1.44 5.96 -2.80
C ARG A 56 -1.77 6.83 -1.57
N LEU A 57 -2.79 7.68 -1.65
CA LEU A 57 -3.30 8.46 -0.52
C LEU A 57 -4.40 7.76 0.32
N TYR A 58 -4.75 6.51 0.00
CA TYR A 58 -5.72 5.71 0.76
C TYR A 58 -5.17 5.24 2.11
N ASN A 59 -6.04 5.22 3.12
CA ASN A 59 -5.72 4.70 4.46
C ASN A 59 -5.88 3.18 4.51
N ALA A 60 -4.88 2.45 4.02
CA ALA A 60 -4.89 0.99 4.04
C ALA A 60 -5.00 0.43 5.46
N HIS A 61 -5.99 -0.45 5.67
CA HIS A 61 -6.21 -1.11 6.95
C HIS A 61 -5.82 -2.60 6.94
N SER A 62 -5.80 -3.21 5.75
CA SER A 62 -5.28 -4.56 5.54
C SER A 62 -3.96 -4.55 4.76
N HIS A 63 -3.24 -5.68 4.81
CA HIS A 63 -2.04 -5.87 4.02
C HIS A 63 -2.33 -5.84 2.51
N GLU A 64 -3.45 -6.44 2.10
CA GLU A 64 -3.92 -6.43 0.71
C GLU A 64 -4.15 -4.99 0.21
N ASP A 65 -4.89 -4.18 0.98
CA ASP A 65 -5.10 -2.76 0.65
C ASP A 65 -3.79 -1.99 0.57
N LEU A 66 -2.82 -2.32 1.43
CA LEU A 66 -1.51 -1.66 1.43
C LEU A 66 -0.73 -2.00 0.17
N ILE A 67 -0.74 -3.26 -0.28
CA ILE A 67 -0.14 -3.65 -1.55
C ILE A 67 -0.81 -2.89 -2.70
N ASP A 68 -2.14 -2.88 -2.73
CA ASP A 68 -2.92 -2.24 -3.80
C ASP A 68 -2.67 -0.74 -3.88
N ALA A 69 -2.77 -0.03 -2.75
CA ALA A 69 -2.60 1.41 -2.70
C ALA A 69 -1.16 1.85 -2.97
N GLN A 70 -0.17 1.08 -2.49
CA GLN A 70 1.21 1.56 -2.43
C GLN A 70 2.11 1.04 -3.54
N LEU A 71 1.87 -0.17 -4.04
CA LEU A 71 2.82 -0.90 -4.88
C LEU A 71 2.29 -1.26 -6.26
N ARG A 72 1.00 -1.07 -6.53
CA ARG A 72 0.40 -1.31 -7.85
C ARG A 72 0.23 -0.01 -8.63
N GLU A 73 0.11 -0.14 -9.96
CA GLU A 73 -0.23 0.96 -10.85
C GLU A 73 -1.75 0.99 -11.11
N PRO A 74 -2.34 2.19 -11.31
CA PRO A 74 -1.70 3.50 -11.24
C PRO A 74 -1.42 3.92 -9.79
N GLU A 75 -0.34 4.68 -9.59
CA GLU A 75 0.08 5.14 -8.25
C GLU A 75 -0.96 6.04 -7.57
N PHE A 76 -1.62 6.89 -8.35
CA PHE A 76 -2.65 7.80 -7.86
C PHE A 76 -3.93 7.58 -8.63
N CYS A 77 -5.05 7.84 -7.95
CA CYS A 77 -6.31 7.99 -8.67
C CYS A 77 -6.26 9.16 -9.65
N SER A 78 -7.19 9.21 -10.59
CA SER A 78 -7.23 10.23 -11.65
C SER A 78 -7.21 11.68 -11.14
N GLU A 79 -7.69 11.92 -9.92
CA GLU A 79 -7.71 13.24 -9.29
C GLU A 79 -6.34 13.63 -8.71
N HIS A 80 -5.76 12.77 -7.88
CA HIS A 80 -4.44 13.03 -7.27
C HIS A 80 -3.29 12.85 -8.27
N ALA A 81 -3.50 12.14 -9.37
CA ALA A 81 -2.53 12.06 -10.47
C ALA A 81 -2.22 13.44 -11.06
N TRP A 82 -3.18 14.37 -11.11
CA TRP A 82 -2.92 15.75 -11.58
C TRP A 82 -1.93 16.51 -10.71
N LEU A 83 -1.79 16.12 -9.44
CA LEU A 83 -0.88 16.77 -8.49
C LEU A 83 0.50 16.10 -8.49
N TYR A 84 0.53 14.78 -8.69
CA TYR A 84 1.66 13.95 -8.28
C TYR A 84 2.15 12.93 -9.32
N ALA A 85 1.47 12.75 -10.45
CA ALA A 85 2.04 11.96 -11.54
C ALA A 85 3.22 12.73 -12.16
N ASP A 86 4.37 12.07 -12.29
CA ASP A 86 5.52 12.56 -13.07
C ASP A 86 5.23 12.58 -14.58
#